data_AF-A0A7K3ZTG3-F1
#
_entry.id   AF-A0A7K3ZTG3-F1
#
_cell.length_a   1.000
_cell.length_b   1.000
_cell.length_c   1.000
_cell.angle_alpha   90.00
_cell.angle_beta   90.00
_cell.angle_gamma   90.00
#
_symmetry.space_group_name_H-M   'P 1'
#
loop_
_entity.id
_entity.type
_entity.pdbx_description
1 polymer ?
#
loop_
_entity_poly.entity_id
_entity_poly.type
_entity_poly.pdbx_seq_one_letter_code
_entity_poly.pdbx_strand_id
1 'polypeptide(L)'
;MVDTVSVALLVCGLIVIIGFSANYLFKKTGIPDMLILIFIGIICGPILGVFNPSLIGSFAPFVAAFALTYIMFDGGMNLNIRQVLTNSPKSVLLAILGFIFSVLGVAGFTMLVFNVPVEYG
;
A
#
# COMPACT_ATOMS: atom_id res chain seq x y z
N MET A 1 26.71 19.38 -16.89
CA MET A 1 25.23 19.44 -16.90
C MET A 1 24.76 18.10 -16.36
N VAL A 2 23.95 18.05 -15.30
CA VAL A 2 23.43 16.77 -14.81
C VAL A 2 22.23 16.41 -15.67
N ASP A 3 22.29 15.29 -16.38
CA ASP A 3 21.22 14.88 -17.27
C ASP A 3 20.00 14.39 -16.48
N THR A 4 18.80 14.60 -17.02
CA THR A 4 17.53 14.21 -16.39
C THR A 4 17.49 12.73 -16.02
N VAL A 5 18.12 11.88 -16.85
CA VAL A 5 18.24 10.43 -16.59
C VAL A 5 19.07 10.16 -15.34
N SER A 6 20.19 10.87 -15.15
CA SER A 6 21.05 10.73 -13.98
C SER A 6 20.32 11.15 -12.70
N VAL A 7 19.54 12.22 -12.75
CA VAL A 7 18.72 12.67 -11.61
C VAL A 7 17.64 11.62 -11.28
N ALA A 8 16.95 11.08 -12.29
CA ALA A 8 15.94 10.04 -12.08
C ALA A 8 16.53 8.77 -11.44
N LEU A 9 17.69 8.31 -11.91
CA LEU A 9 18.40 7.17 -11.32
C LEU A 9 18.82 7.43 -9.87
N LEU A 10 19.29 8.64 -9.57
CA LEU A 10 19.67 9.02 -8.21
C LEU A 10 18.46 9.02 -7.26
N VAL A 11 17.32 9.58 -7.71
CA VAL A 11 16.07 9.59 -6.93
C VAL A 11 15.55 8.17 -6.70
N CYS A 12 15.50 7.33 -7.75
CA CYS A 12 15.10 5.92 -7.61
C CYS A 12 16.04 5.17 -6.65
N GLY A 13 17.34 5.38 -6.75
CA GLY A 13 18.32 4.80 -5.85
C GLY A 13 18.09 5.21 -4.39
N LEU A 14 17.83 6.48 -4.13
CA LEU A 14 17.47 6.97 -2.78
C LEU A 14 16.20 6.31 -2.26
N ILE A 15 15.15 6.19 -3.09
CA ILE A 15 13.90 5.52 -2.70
C ILE A 15 14.16 4.07 -2.31
N VAL A 16 14.95 3.34 -3.10
CA VAL A 16 15.31 1.93 -2.82
C VAL A 16 16.10 1.83 -1.52
N ILE A 17 17.09 2.72 -1.30
CA ILE A 17 17.89 2.74 -0.07
C ILE A 17 17.02 3.01 1.15
N ILE A 18 16.09 3.97 1.06
CA ILE A 18 15.16 4.29 2.15
C ILE A 18 14.25 3.10 2.44
N GLY A 19 13.67 2.48 1.41
CA GLY A 19 12.80 1.31 1.55
C GLY A 19 13.53 0.12 2.19
N PHE A 20 14.74 -0.20 1.71
CA PHE A 20 15.53 -1.27 2.28
C PHE A 20 15.97 -0.96 3.72
N SER A 21 16.33 0.29 4.02
CA SER A 21 16.69 0.73 5.37
C SER A 21 15.50 0.62 6.33
N ALA A 22 14.29 0.97 5.90
CA ALA A 22 13.07 0.80 6.68
C ALA A 22 12.78 -0.69 6.95
N ASN A 23 12.94 -1.56 5.94
CA ASN A 23 12.79 -3.01 6.11
C ASN A 23 13.85 -3.60 7.06
N TYR A 24 15.09 -3.11 6.97
CA TYR A 24 16.15 -3.51 7.89
C TYR A 24 15.84 -3.06 9.33
N LEU A 25 15.34 -1.83 9.52
CA LEU A 25 14.86 -1.35 10.82
C LEU A 25 13.72 -2.21 11.34
N PHE A 26 12.73 -2.56 10.51
CA PHE A 26 11.64 -3.46 10.88
C PHE A 26 12.16 -4.78 11.45
N LYS A 27 13.15 -5.41 10.81
CA LYS A 27 13.75 -6.66 11.31
C LYS A 27 14.43 -6.51 12.67
N LYS A 28 14.90 -5.30 13.01
CA LYS A 28 15.60 -5.02 14.27
C LYS A 28 14.66 -4.55 15.40
N THR A 29 13.65 -3.73 15.08
CA THR A 29 12.76 -3.10 16.07
C THR A 29 11.39 -3.79 16.17
N GLY A 30 11.02 -4.61 15.19
CA GLY A 30 9.70 -5.24 15.07
C GLY A 30 8.60 -4.31 14.56
N ILE A 31 8.89 -3.03 14.28
CA ILE A 31 7.92 -2.04 13.80
C ILE A 31 7.74 -2.21 12.29
N PRO A 32 6.52 -2.48 11.78
CA PRO A 32 6.26 -2.64 10.35
C PRO A 32 6.89 -1.53 9.51
N ASP A 33 7.60 -1.91 8.45
CA ASP A 33 8.32 -0.99 7.56
C ASP A 33 7.40 0.05 6.92
N MET A 34 6.15 -0.32 6.59
CA MET A 34 5.12 0.59 6.12
C MET A 34 4.88 1.76 7.09
N LEU A 35 4.89 1.55 8.40
CA LEU A 35 4.70 2.62 9.38
C LEU A 35 5.88 3.59 9.38
N ILE A 36 7.11 3.06 9.27
CA ILE A 36 8.32 3.87 9.18
C ILE A 36 8.29 4.72 7.91
N LEU A 37 7.89 4.13 6.77
CA LEU A 37 7.76 4.84 5.50
C LEU A 37 6.68 5.93 5.53
N ILE A 38 5.53 5.67 6.16
CA ILE A 38 4.48 6.69 6.38
C ILE A 38 5.04 7.85 7.20
N PHE A 39 5.77 7.55 8.28
CA PHE A 39 6.34 8.57 9.15
C PHE A 39 7.37 9.44 8.42
N ILE A 40 8.26 8.82 7.64
CA ILE A 40 9.21 9.52 6.77
C ILE A 40 8.47 10.39 5.75
N GLY A 41 7.39 9.88 5.15
CA GLY A 41 6.55 10.63 4.21
C GLY A 41 5.92 11.87 4.84
N ILE A 42 5.41 11.77 6.06
CA ILE A 42 4.84 12.91 6.82
C ILE A 42 5.94 13.93 7.15
N ILE A 43 7.14 13.47 7.52
CA ILE A 43 8.26 14.37 7.78
C ILE A 43 8.68 15.10 6.49
N CYS A 44 8.93 14.39 5.40
CA CYS A 44 9.41 15.00 4.18
C CYS A 44 8.33 15.82 3.43
N GLY A 45 7.06 15.44 3.57
CA GLY A 45 5.92 16.09 2.91
C GLY A 45 5.52 17.40 3.60
N PRO A 46 4.56 17.38 4.55
CA PRO A 46 4.06 18.60 5.19
C PRO A 46 5.06 19.30 6.12
N ILE A 47 5.94 18.56 6.82
CA ILE A 47 6.81 19.17 7.84
C ILE A 47 7.99 19.92 7.20
N LEU A 48 8.71 19.29 6.27
CA LEU A 48 9.83 19.95 5.57
C LEU A 48 9.41 20.69 4.29
N GLY A 49 8.23 20.40 3.72
CA GLY A 49 7.75 21.06 2.50
C GLY A 49 8.61 20.76 1.25
N VAL A 50 9.35 19.65 1.24
CA VAL A 50 10.33 19.32 0.18
C VAL A 50 9.63 18.99 -1.15
N PHE A 51 8.39 18.51 -1.07
CA PHE A 51 7.66 18.04 -2.23
C PHE A 51 6.43 18.91 -2.53
N ASN A 52 6.18 19.15 -3.82
CA ASN A 52 5.00 19.86 -4.27
C ASN A 52 3.77 18.91 -4.27
N PRO A 53 2.71 19.18 -3.50
CA PRO A 53 1.55 18.30 -3.40
C PRO A 53 0.85 18.05 -4.73
N SER A 54 0.83 19.03 -5.64
CA SER A 54 0.18 18.90 -6.94
C SER A 54 0.93 17.92 -7.85
N LEU A 55 2.26 17.97 -7.86
CA LEU A 55 3.08 17.03 -8.63
C LEU A 55 2.93 15.59 -8.10
N ILE A 56 2.92 15.43 -6.76
CA ILE A 56 2.70 14.13 -6.13
C ILE A 56 1.30 13.60 -6.43
N GLY A 57 0.26 14.45 -6.31
CA GLY A 57 -1.12 14.05 -6.56
C GLY A 57 -1.36 13.53 -7.98
N SER A 58 -0.68 14.11 -8.97
CA SER A 58 -0.77 13.62 -10.36
C SER A 58 0.11 12.39 -10.63
N PHE A 59 1.25 12.25 -9.96
CA PHE A 59 2.20 11.15 -10.23
C PHE A 59 1.98 9.89 -9.37
N ALA A 60 1.52 10.06 -8.12
CA ALA A 60 1.30 8.99 -7.17
C ALA A 60 0.35 7.90 -7.67
N PRO A 61 -0.76 8.19 -8.37
CA PRO A 61 -1.63 7.15 -8.92
C PRO A 61 -0.90 6.21 -9.89
N PHE A 62 0.02 6.72 -10.71
CA PHE A 62 0.78 5.88 -11.64
C PHE A 62 1.72 4.93 -10.89
N VAL A 63 2.47 5.45 -9.92
CA VAL A 63 3.38 4.64 -9.10
C VAL A 63 2.60 3.63 -8.26
N ALA A 64 1.48 4.05 -7.67
CA ALA A 64 0.60 3.18 -6.90
C ALA A 64 0.01 2.06 -7.77
N ALA A 65 -0.36 2.34 -9.02
CA ALA A 65 -0.83 1.32 -9.94
C ALA A 65 0.27 0.28 -10.24
N PHE A 66 1.51 0.71 -10.50
CA PHE A 66 2.64 -0.21 -10.70
C PHE A 66 2.94 -1.02 -9.44
N ALA A 67 2.97 -0.38 -8.26
CA ALA A 67 3.23 -1.04 -6.99
C ALA A 67 2.13 -2.05 -6.66
N LEU A 68 0.86 -1.67 -6.79
CA LEU A 68 -0.29 -2.55 -6.56
C LEU A 68 -0.29 -3.71 -7.53
N THR A 69 -0.01 -3.47 -8.82
CA THR A 69 0.10 -4.54 -9.83
C THR A 69 1.18 -5.54 -9.44
N TYR A 70 2.36 -5.06 -9.03
CA TYR A 70 3.44 -5.93 -8.58
C TYR A 70 3.07 -6.73 -7.32
N ILE A 71 2.47 -6.08 -6.31
CA ILE A 71 2.04 -6.73 -5.07
C ILE A 71 0.96 -7.78 -5.33
N MET A 72 -0.04 -7.46 -6.17
CA MET A 72 -1.10 -8.41 -6.54
C MET A 72 -0.56 -9.56 -7.39
N PHE A 73 0.42 -9.28 -8.26
CA PHE A 73 1.08 -10.30 -9.06
C PHE A 73 1.89 -11.26 -8.18
N ASP A 74 2.69 -10.75 -7.25
CA ASP A 74 3.43 -11.56 -6.29
C ASP A 74 2.49 -12.39 -5.40
N GLY A 75 1.45 -11.77 -4.83
CA GLY A 75 0.44 -12.47 -4.04
C GLY A 75 -0.32 -13.53 -4.84
N GLY A 76 -0.61 -13.28 -6.12
CA GLY A 76 -1.29 -14.20 -7.01
C GLY A 76 -0.42 -15.39 -7.46
N MET A 77 0.85 -15.15 -7.79
CA MET A 77 1.80 -16.21 -8.18
C MET A 77 2.10 -17.18 -7.03
N ASN A 78 2.15 -16.67 -5.80
CA ASN A 78 2.36 -17.50 -4.61
C ASN A 78 1.08 -18.25 -4.17
N LEU A 79 -0.07 -18.00 -4.81
CA LEU A 79 -1.33 -18.65 -4.48
C LEU A 79 -1.45 -20.02 -5.17
N ASN A 80 -1.52 -21.10 -4.37
CA ASN A 80 -1.78 -22.43 -4.90
C ASN A 80 -3.28 -22.61 -5.21
N ILE A 81 -3.70 -22.14 -6.40
CA ILE A 81 -5.09 -22.16 -6.87
C ILE A 81 -5.73 -23.56 -6.69
N ARG A 82 -5.00 -24.61 -7.07
CA ARG A 82 -5.49 -25.99 -6.99
C ARG A 82 -5.77 -26.44 -5.55
N GLN A 83 -4.90 -26.10 -4.61
CA GLN A 83 -5.11 -26.42 -3.20
C GLN A 83 -6.31 -25.68 -2.62
N VAL A 84 -6.47 -24.40 -2.96
CA VAL A 84 -7.59 -23.56 -2.52
C VAL A 84 -8.93 -24.10 -3.05
N LEU A 85 -9.00 -24.43 -4.34
CA LEU A 85 -10.22 -24.92 -4.98
C LEU A 85 -10.58 -26.38 -4.63
N THR A 86 -9.60 -27.27 -4.51
CA THR A 86 -9.87 -28.71 -4.36
C THR A 86 -9.92 -29.16 -2.90
N ASN A 87 -9.09 -28.61 -2.01
CA ASN A 87 -8.98 -29.11 -0.63
C ASN A 87 -9.67 -28.22 0.41
N SER A 88 -10.12 -27.01 0.03
CA SER A 88 -10.59 -26.00 1.00
C SER A 88 -11.84 -25.21 0.57
N PRO A 89 -12.93 -25.86 0.08
CA PRO A 89 -14.16 -25.15 -0.27
C PRO A 89 -14.77 -24.39 0.92
N LYS A 90 -14.59 -24.91 2.15
CA LYS A 90 -15.01 -24.21 3.37
C LYS A 90 -14.18 -22.96 3.66
N SER A 91 -12.88 -22.96 3.37
CA SER A 91 -12.02 -21.79 3.57
C SER A 91 -12.35 -20.69 2.55
N VAL A 92 -12.68 -21.06 1.32
CA VAL A 92 -13.16 -20.12 0.29
C VAL A 92 -14.48 -19.48 0.74
N LEU A 93 -15.45 -20.29 1.20
CA LEU A 93 -16.71 -19.78 1.72
C LEU A 93 -16.48 -18.86 2.93
N LEU A 94 -15.60 -19.23 3.85
CA LEU A 94 -15.28 -18.43 5.02
C LEU A 94 -14.60 -17.11 4.64
N ALA A 95 -13.71 -17.12 3.65
CA ALA A 95 -13.05 -15.91 3.14
C ALA A 95 -14.07 -14.97 2.49
N ILE A 96 -14.97 -15.49 1.65
CA ILE A 96 -16.01 -14.68 0.99
C ILE A 96 -16.98 -14.11 2.03
N LEU A 97 -17.50 -14.94 2.93
CA LEU A 97 -18.40 -14.48 3.98
C LEU A 97 -17.70 -13.47 4.90
N GLY A 98 -16.50 -13.77 5.37
CA GLY A 98 -15.73 -12.89 6.23
C GLY A 98 -15.44 -11.55 5.57
N PHE A 99 -15.09 -11.55 4.27
CA PHE A 99 -14.91 -10.33 3.49
C PHE A 99 -16.20 -9.52 3.41
N ILE A 100 -17.32 -10.14 3.01
CA ILE A 100 -18.62 -9.46 2.90
C ILE A 100 -19.06 -8.89 4.26
N PHE A 101 -18.99 -9.69 5.33
CA PHE A 101 -19.34 -9.23 6.68
C PHE A 101 -18.42 -8.11 7.17
N SER A 102 -17.12 -8.18 6.89
CA SER A 102 -16.17 -7.12 7.23
C SER A 102 -16.50 -5.83 6.48
N VAL A 103 -16.76 -5.90 5.18
CA VAL A 103 -17.11 -4.74 4.36
C VAL A 103 -18.41 -4.12 4.84
N LEU A 104 -19.47 -4.91 4.99
CA LEU A 104 -20.77 -4.44 5.48
C LEU A 104 -20.68 -3.90 6.92
N GLY A 105 -19.89 -4.54 7.78
CA GLY A 105 -19.68 -4.11 9.15
C GLY A 105 -18.97 -2.76 9.23
N VAL A 106 -17.87 -2.59 8.50
CA VAL A 106 -17.13 -1.32 8.44
C VAL A 106 -17.96 -0.23 7.76
N ALA A 107 -18.64 -0.54 6.67
CA ALA A 107 -19.52 0.40 5.97
C ALA A 107 -20.67 0.87 6.89
N GLY A 108 -21.37 -0.07 7.54
CA GLY A 108 -22.46 0.24 8.45
C GLY A 108 -21.99 1.03 9.69
N PHE A 109 -20.85 0.65 10.27
CA PHE A 109 -20.25 1.39 11.39
C PHE A 109 -19.94 2.84 10.99
N THR A 110 -19.34 3.03 9.81
CA THR A 110 -18.99 4.36 9.31
C THR A 110 -20.23 5.21 9.05
N MET A 111 -21.28 4.64 8.47
CA MET A 111 -22.56 5.33 8.25
C MET A 111 -23.23 5.75 9.57
N LEU A 112 -23.25 4.88 10.59
CA LEU A 112 -23.92 5.17 11.85
C LEU A 112 -23.16 6.19 12.71
N VAL A 113 -21.84 6.10 12.77
CA VAL A 113 -21.01 6.95 13.64
C VAL A 113 -20.67 8.28 12.97
N PHE A 114 -20.32 8.26 11.68
CA PHE A 114 -19.84 9.43 10.95
C PHE A 114 -20.88 10.04 10.00
N ASN A 115 -22.09 9.46 9.91
CA ASN A 115 -23.20 9.93 9.06
C ASN A 115 -22.81 10.10 7.57
N VAL A 116 -21.83 9.31 7.11
CA VAL A 116 -21.33 9.39 5.72
C VAL A 116 -22.34 8.71 4.80
N PRO A 117 -22.79 9.35 3.70
CA PRO A 117 -23.71 8.72 2.77
C PRO A 117 -23.00 7.64 1.94
N VAL A 118 -23.78 6.64 1.51
CA VAL A 118 -23.30 5.41 0.84
C VAL A 118 -22.55 5.68 -0.47
N GLU A 119 -22.78 6.84 -1.08
CA GLU A 119 -22.28 7.19 -2.42
C GLU A 119 -20.78 7.53 -2.47
N TYR A 120 -20.11 7.68 -1.32
CA TYR A 120 -18.67 7.96 -1.23
C TYR A 120 -17.82 6.73 -0.87
N GLY A 121 -18.44 5.55 -0.75
CA GLY A 121 -17.79 4.27 -0.44
C GLY A 121 -17.48 3.43 -1.67
#